data_AF-A0AAU4RUT4-F1
#
_entry.id   AF-A0AAU4RUT4-F1
#
_cell.length_a   1.000
_cell.length_b   1.000
_cell.length_c   1.000
_cell.angle_alpha   90.00
_cell.angle_beta   90.00
_cell.angle_gamma   90.00
#
_symmetry.space_group_name_H-M   'P 1'
#
loop_
_entity.id
_entity.type
_entity.pdbx_description
1 polymer ?
#
loop_
_entity_poly.entity_id
_entity_poly.type
_entity_poly.pdbx_seq_one_letter_code
_entity_poly.pdbx_strand_id
1 'polypeptide(L)'
;MRAFVSHNHKDKPAVRSFATKLRLGGMDIWLDEWELSPGDSIPGKVGVALDTVDTVLVCWSEHASTSEWVKSELETAIIRRLEDGLRIIPVCLDDTPLPALLRPLYWVSVTEDDDQTAVNKILGVDTTGFLQGVQRLLDEATIEAVSFHGAGVYVICPNCGAPPAKLEQWGATDYDRGDHYAGVRCTECRWEEGGEV
;
A
#
# COMPACT_ATOMS: atom_id res chain seq x y z
N MET A 1 -14.28 7.68 -1.91
CA MET A 1 -14.45 6.22 -1.81
C MET A 1 -14.36 5.87 -0.35
N ARG A 2 -15.41 5.25 0.19
CA ARG A 2 -15.46 4.79 1.58
C ARG A 2 -15.50 3.29 1.59
N ALA A 3 -14.47 2.66 2.16
CA ALA A 3 -14.30 1.22 2.10
C ALA A 3 -14.37 0.58 3.50
N PHE A 4 -15.13 -0.51 3.60
CA PHE A 4 -15.15 -1.37 4.78
C PHE A 4 -14.12 -2.48 4.63
N VAL A 5 -13.36 -2.77 5.68
CA VAL A 5 -12.33 -3.82 5.68
C VAL A 5 -12.81 -5.06 6.45
N SER A 6 -13.38 -6.01 5.70
CA SER A 6 -13.77 -7.32 6.24
C SER A 6 -12.54 -8.19 6.41
N HIS A 7 -12.30 -8.68 7.64
CA HIS A 7 -11.13 -9.50 7.95
C HIS A 7 -11.36 -10.37 9.19
N ASN A 8 -10.53 -11.40 9.37
CA ASN A 8 -10.48 -12.14 10.63
C ASN A 8 -9.58 -11.39 11.64
N HIS A 9 -9.95 -11.39 12.92
CA HIS A 9 -9.15 -10.78 14.00
C HIS A 9 -7.70 -11.28 14.06
N LYS A 10 -7.41 -12.50 13.62
CA LYS A 10 -6.05 -13.06 13.55
C LYS A 10 -5.18 -12.39 12.48
N ASP A 11 -5.80 -11.81 11.46
CA ASP A 11 -5.12 -11.16 10.34
C ASP A 11 -4.84 -9.67 10.61
N LYS A 12 -5.25 -9.17 11.80
CA LYS A 12 -5.14 -7.75 12.18
C LYS A 12 -3.77 -7.12 11.90
N PRO A 13 -2.63 -7.75 12.21
CA PRO A 13 -1.33 -7.14 11.95
C PRO A 13 -1.12 -6.78 10.46
N ALA A 14 -1.43 -7.71 9.55
CA ALA A 14 -1.30 -7.51 8.11
C ALA A 14 -2.34 -6.51 7.59
N VAL A 15 -3.60 -6.69 8.01
CA VAL A 15 -4.73 -5.83 7.62
C VAL A 15 -4.51 -4.38 8.06
N ARG A 16 -3.97 -4.16 9.25
CA ARG A 16 -3.68 -2.80 9.77
C ARG A 16 -2.62 -2.09 8.93
N SER A 17 -1.53 -2.77 8.57
CA SER A 17 -0.49 -2.21 7.69
C SER A 17 -1.11 -1.77 6.36
N PHE A 18 -1.86 -2.67 5.73
CA PHE A 18 -2.50 -2.44 4.45
C PHE A 18 -3.54 -1.31 4.50
N ALA A 19 -4.45 -1.34 5.47
CA ALA A 19 -5.47 -0.32 5.68
C ALA A 19 -4.86 1.07 5.92
N THR A 20 -3.73 1.13 6.65
CA THR A 20 -3.00 2.38 6.89
C THR A 20 -2.51 2.99 5.59
N LYS A 21 -1.93 2.18 4.70
CA LYS A 21 -1.45 2.63 3.38
C LYS A 21 -2.58 3.11 2.49
N LEU A 22 -3.72 2.42 2.48
CA LEU A 22 -4.91 2.88 1.76
C LEU A 22 -5.41 4.24 2.26
N ARG A 23 -5.43 4.41 3.60
CA ARG A 23 -5.84 5.68 4.22
C ARG A 23 -4.86 6.82 3.90
N LEU A 24 -3.55 6.55 3.91
CA LEU A 24 -2.53 7.51 3.47
C LEU A 24 -2.68 7.88 1.99
N GLY A 25 -3.16 6.94 1.17
CA GLY A 25 -3.53 7.17 -0.22
C GLY A 25 -4.84 7.93 -0.44
N GLY A 26 -5.51 8.38 0.63
CA GLY A 26 -6.70 9.22 0.57
C GLY A 26 -8.04 8.47 0.54
N MET A 27 -8.05 7.14 0.76
CA MET A 27 -9.31 6.42 0.96
C MET A 27 -9.86 6.63 2.37
N ASP A 28 -11.18 6.77 2.48
CA ASP A 28 -11.88 6.73 3.76
C ASP A 28 -12.08 5.26 4.14
N ILE A 29 -11.32 4.78 5.14
CA ILE A 29 -11.28 3.37 5.52
C ILE A 29 -12.00 3.18 6.86
N TRP A 30 -13.02 2.33 6.83
CA TRP A 30 -13.66 1.81 8.03
C TRP A 30 -12.98 0.50 8.45
N LEU A 31 -12.27 0.56 9.57
CA LEU A 31 -11.63 -0.59 10.23
C LEU A 31 -12.14 -0.68 11.67
N ASP A 32 -12.49 -1.88 12.12
CA ASP A 32 -13.06 -2.14 13.45
C ASP A 32 -12.22 -1.52 14.58
N GLU A 33 -10.90 -1.62 14.50
CA GLU A 33 -9.94 -1.07 15.45
C GLU A 33 -9.95 0.46 15.54
N TRP A 34 -10.36 1.15 14.48
CA TRP A 34 -10.39 2.61 14.42
C TRP A 34 -11.76 3.19 14.78
N GLU A 35 -12.83 2.42 14.58
CA GLU A 35 -14.21 2.92 14.58
C GLU A 35 -15.06 2.42 15.76
N LEU A 36 -14.58 1.40 16.48
CA LEU A 36 -15.22 0.86 17.68
C LEU A 36 -14.63 1.49 18.95
N SER A 37 -15.51 1.86 19.88
CA SER A 37 -15.19 2.31 21.23
C SER A 37 -15.72 1.33 22.28
N PRO A 38 -15.12 1.26 23.49
CA PRO A 38 -15.66 0.47 24.58
C PRO A 38 -17.13 0.81 24.86
N GLY A 39 -18.00 -0.20 24.83
CA GLY A 39 -19.45 -0.05 25.00
C GLY A 39 -20.26 -0.08 23.68
N ASP A 40 -19.59 -0.06 22.52
CA ASP A 40 -20.27 -0.20 21.24
C ASP A 40 -20.79 -1.63 21.01
N SER A 41 -21.97 -1.72 20.37
CA SER A 41 -22.43 -2.98 19.78
C SER A 41 -21.67 -3.22 18.48
N ILE A 42 -20.72 -4.16 18.51
CA ILE A 42 -19.92 -4.54 17.34
C ILE A 42 -20.82 -4.91 16.14
N PRO A 43 -21.82 -5.81 16.27
CA PRO A 43 -22.69 -6.14 15.15
C PRO A 43 -23.49 -4.92 14.64
N GLY A 44 -23.94 -4.06 15.54
CA GLY A 44 -24.70 -2.86 15.17
C GLY A 44 -23.84 -1.86 14.37
N LYS A 45 -22.63 -1.57 14.83
CA LYS A 45 -21.71 -0.67 14.13
C LYS A 45 -21.23 -1.24 12.80
N VAL A 46 -20.93 -2.54 12.73
CA VAL A 46 -20.56 -3.22 11.48
C VAL A 46 -21.69 -3.17 10.47
N GLY A 47 -22.94 -3.42 10.88
CA GLY A 47 -24.10 -3.30 9.99
C GLY A 47 -24.25 -1.89 9.42
N VAL A 48 -24.20 -0.87 10.28
CA VAL A 48 -24.27 0.54 9.83
C VAL A 48 -23.11 0.91 8.90
N ALA A 49 -21.90 0.41 9.17
CA ALA A 49 -20.77 0.63 8.29
C ALA A 49 -21.02 -0.03 6.93
N LEU A 50 -21.43 -1.30 6.92
CA LEU A 50 -21.76 -2.06 5.72
C LEU A 50 -22.89 -1.47 4.91
N ASP A 51 -23.78 -0.65 5.48
CA ASP A 51 -24.85 0.07 4.74
C ASP A 51 -24.37 1.39 4.13
N THR A 52 -23.28 1.98 4.65
CA THR A 52 -22.86 3.34 4.30
C THR A 52 -21.61 3.39 3.42
N VAL A 53 -20.89 2.29 3.27
CA VAL A 53 -19.72 2.19 2.39
C VAL A 53 -20.13 1.97 0.93
N ASP A 54 -19.25 2.36 0.01
CA ASP A 54 -19.38 2.12 -1.43
C ASP A 54 -18.50 0.94 -1.92
N THR A 55 -17.58 0.50 -1.05
CA THR A 55 -16.62 -0.56 -1.33
C THR A 55 -16.45 -1.47 -0.10
N VAL A 56 -16.34 -2.78 -0.31
CA VAL A 56 -15.94 -3.75 0.71
C VAL A 56 -14.65 -4.43 0.25
N LEU A 57 -13.60 -4.27 1.05
CA LEU A 57 -12.35 -5.00 0.93
C LEU A 57 -12.48 -6.28 1.74
N VAL A 58 -12.41 -7.43 1.08
CA VAL A 58 -12.49 -8.75 1.74
C VAL A 58 -11.09 -9.30 1.87
N CYS A 59 -10.47 -9.12 3.04
CA CYS A 59 -9.17 -9.67 3.36
C CYS A 59 -9.30 -11.19 3.57
N TRP A 60 -8.88 -11.94 2.56
CA TRP A 60 -9.04 -13.38 2.46
C TRP A 60 -7.78 -14.11 2.87
N SER A 61 -7.92 -15.04 3.81
CA SER A 61 -6.87 -15.89 4.39
C SER A 61 -7.48 -17.23 4.79
N GLU A 62 -6.65 -18.17 5.25
CA GLU A 62 -7.12 -19.42 5.86
C GLU A 62 -8.03 -19.12 7.06
N HIS A 63 -7.65 -18.12 7.87
CA HIS A 63 -8.43 -17.68 9.02
C HIS A 63 -9.77 -17.03 8.61
N ALA A 64 -9.79 -16.24 7.54
CA ALA A 64 -11.00 -15.64 7.02
C ALA A 64 -11.96 -16.70 6.44
N SER A 65 -11.42 -17.71 5.76
CA SER A 65 -12.20 -18.76 5.11
C SER A 65 -13.06 -19.61 6.06
N THR A 66 -12.64 -19.69 7.33
CA THR A 66 -13.31 -20.44 8.39
C THR A 66 -14.10 -19.55 9.35
N SER A 67 -14.18 -18.25 9.09
CA SER A 67 -14.85 -17.28 9.95
C SER A 67 -16.31 -17.06 9.56
N GLU A 68 -17.24 -17.46 10.42
CA GLU A 68 -18.67 -17.16 10.24
C GLU A 68 -18.95 -15.65 10.19
N TRP A 69 -18.12 -14.85 10.85
CA TRP A 69 -18.23 -13.39 10.81
C TRP A 69 -17.91 -12.85 9.42
N VAL A 70 -16.75 -13.20 8.86
CA VAL A 70 -16.36 -12.79 7.50
C VAL A 70 -17.36 -13.29 6.47
N LYS A 71 -17.89 -14.51 6.66
CA LYS A 71 -18.92 -15.07 5.80
C LYS A 71 -20.20 -14.23 5.80
N SER A 72 -20.69 -13.83 6.98
CA SER A 72 -21.87 -12.97 7.12
C SER A 72 -21.68 -11.60 6.46
N GLU A 73 -20.50 -10.98 6.65
CA GLU A 73 -20.15 -9.71 6.01
C GLU A 73 -20.07 -9.86 4.48
N LEU A 74 -19.49 -10.94 3.98
CA LEU A 74 -19.42 -11.25 2.56
C LEU A 74 -20.81 -11.47 1.95
N GLU A 75 -21.69 -12.22 2.61
CA GLU A 75 -23.07 -12.42 2.16
C GLU A 75 -23.81 -11.09 2.04
N THR A 76 -23.66 -10.22 3.05
CA THR A 76 -24.23 -8.85 3.03
C THR A 76 -23.67 -8.02 1.87
N ALA A 77 -22.35 -8.05 1.67
CA ALA A 77 -21.70 -7.33 0.59
C ALA A 77 -22.15 -7.83 -0.80
N ILE A 78 -22.36 -9.13 -0.97
CA ILE A 78 -22.86 -9.72 -2.22
C ILE A 78 -24.29 -9.27 -2.51
N ILE A 79 -25.16 -9.23 -1.49
CA ILE A 79 -26.52 -8.71 -1.64
C ILE A 79 -26.48 -7.25 -2.11
N ARG A 80 -25.74 -6.40 -1.40
CA ARG A 80 -25.59 -4.98 -1.77
C ARG A 80 -25.02 -4.82 -3.18
N ARG A 81 -24.00 -5.61 -3.55
CA ARG A 81 -23.44 -5.59 -4.91
C ARG A 81 -24.49 -5.83 -5.99
N LEU A 82 -25.47 -6.69 -5.74
CA LEU A 82 -26.56 -6.99 -6.68
C LEU A 82 -27.66 -5.91 -6.67
N GLU A 83 -27.90 -5.27 -5.52
CA GLU A 83 -28.98 -4.30 -5.34
C GLU A 83 -28.58 -2.86 -5.71
N ASP A 84 -27.42 -2.40 -5.24
CA ASP A 84 -26.96 -1.00 -5.35
C ASP A 84 -25.59 -0.83 -6.04
N GLY A 85 -24.96 -1.94 -6.42
CA GLY A 85 -23.70 -1.92 -7.16
C GLY A 85 -22.45 -1.78 -6.28
N LEU A 86 -22.55 -1.99 -4.97
CA LEU A 86 -21.41 -2.06 -4.05
C LEU A 86 -20.21 -2.80 -4.67
N ARG A 87 -19.04 -2.16 -4.61
CA ARG A 87 -17.80 -2.76 -5.12
C ARG A 87 -17.24 -3.73 -4.09
N ILE A 88 -16.95 -4.97 -4.51
CA ILE A 88 -16.24 -5.95 -3.69
C ILE A 88 -14.85 -6.12 -4.29
N ILE A 89 -13.82 -6.00 -3.46
CA ILE A 89 -12.42 -6.22 -3.84
C ILE A 89 -11.85 -7.30 -2.92
N PRO A 90 -11.58 -8.51 -3.43
CA PRO A 90 -10.84 -9.51 -2.67
C PRO A 90 -9.38 -9.07 -2.49
N VAL A 91 -8.87 -9.20 -1.27
CA VAL A 91 -7.49 -8.91 -0.88
C VAL A 91 -6.91 -10.20 -0.31
N CYS A 92 -6.12 -10.93 -1.10
CA CYS A 92 -5.52 -12.20 -0.69
C CYS A 92 -4.34 -11.95 0.26
N LEU A 93 -4.40 -12.53 1.46
CA LEU A 93 -3.36 -12.44 2.49
C LEU A 93 -2.45 -13.67 2.53
N ASP A 94 -2.88 -14.77 1.91
CA ASP A 94 -2.15 -16.02 1.77
C ASP A 94 -2.64 -16.79 0.52
N ASP A 95 -2.17 -18.02 0.35
CA ASP A 95 -2.50 -18.88 -0.81
C ASP A 95 -3.87 -19.56 -0.71
N THR A 96 -4.73 -19.16 0.23
CA THR A 96 -6.05 -19.77 0.42
C THR A 96 -6.93 -19.53 -0.81
N PRO A 97 -7.47 -20.58 -1.45
CA PRO A 97 -8.31 -20.42 -2.63
C PRO A 97 -9.54 -19.56 -2.36
N LEU A 98 -9.80 -18.61 -3.27
CA LEU A 98 -11.00 -17.80 -3.20
C LEU A 98 -12.28 -18.67 -3.31
N PRO A 99 -13.33 -18.35 -2.55
CA PRO A 99 -14.62 -19.01 -2.66
C PRO A 99 -15.25 -18.68 -4.01
N ALA A 100 -16.18 -19.52 -4.46
CA ALA A 100 -16.81 -19.37 -5.79
C ALA A 100 -17.41 -17.98 -6.04
N LEU A 101 -17.90 -17.32 -4.98
CA LEU A 101 -18.47 -15.96 -5.04
C LEU A 101 -17.42 -14.87 -5.33
N LEU A 102 -16.16 -15.07 -4.94
CA LEU A 102 -15.09 -14.09 -5.13
C LEU A 102 -14.22 -14.38 -6.36
N ARG A 103 -14.14 -15.63 -6.83
CA ARG A 103 -13.31 -16.02 -8.00
C ARG A 103 -13.52 -15.19 -9.27
N PRO A 104 -14.75 -14.75 -9.63
CA PRO A 104 -14.96 -13.93 -10.83
C PRO A 104 -14.47 -12.49 -10.68
N LEU A 105 -14.14 -12.05 -9.47
CA LEU A 105 -13.73 -10.68 -9.19
C LEU A 105 -12.21 -10.54 -9.35
N TYR A 106 -11.78 -9.39 -9.88
CA TYR A 106 -10.37 -9.02 -9.88
C TYR A 106 -9.90 -8.79 -8.44
N TRP A 107 -8.82 -9.46 -8.04
CA TRP A 107 -8.27 -9.45 -6.68
C TRP A 107 -6.86 -8.84 -6.67
N VAL A 108 -6.41 -8.44 -5.47
CA VAL A 108 -5.01 -8.06 -5.20
C VAL A 108 -4.41 -9.01 -4.17
N SER A 109 -3.12 -9.34 -4.29
CA SER A 109 -2.43 -10.18 -3.31
C SER A 109 -1.45 -9.34 -2.53
N VAL A 110 -1.48 -9.44 -1.20
CA VAL A 110 -0.53 -8.78 -0.30
C VAL A 110 0.76 -9.59 -0.15
N THR A 111 0.75 -10.87 -0.57
CA THR A 111 1.93 -11.75 -0.54
C THR A 111 2.70 -11.76 -1.85
N GLU A 112 2.02 -11.65 -2.99
CA GLU A 112 2.64 -11.66 -4.33
C GLU A 112 2.94 -10.26 -4.86
N ASP A 113 2.08 -9.28 -4.59
CA ASP A 113 2.39 -7.87 -4.82
C ASP A 113 3.00 -7.30 -3.53
N ASP A 114 4.01 -6.44 -3.61
CA ASP A 114 4.33 -5.63 -2.42
C ASP A 114 3.10 -4.81 -2.03
N ASP A 115 2.90 -4.58 -0.71
CA ASP A 115 1.76 -3.84 -0.17
C ASP A 115 1.43 -2.55 -0.94
N GLN A 116 2.45 -1.82 -1.40
CA GLN A 116 2.27 -0.54 -2.10
C GLN A 116 1.73 -0.77 -3.51
N THR A 117 2.19 -1.81 -4.20
CA THR A 117 1.64 -2.22 -5.50
C THR A 117 0.15 -2.59 -5.40
N ALA A 118 -0.24 -3.34 -4.37
CA ALA A 118 -1.65 -3.67 -4.12
C ALA A 118 -2.50 -2.40 -3.81
N VAL A 119 -1.97 -1.49 -2.99
CA VAL A 119 -2.60 -0.19 -2.70
C VAL A 119 -2.79 0.64 -3.97
N ASN A 120 -1.76 0.74 -4.81
CA ASN A 120 -1.80 1.50 -6.05
C ASN A 120 -2.86 0.94 -7.01
N LYS A 121 -2.95 -0.39 -7.15
CA LYS A 121 -4.01 -1.06 -7.93
C LYS A 121 -5.42 -0.73 -7.42
N ILE A 122 -5.64 -0.72 -6.10
CA ILE A 122 -6.95 -0.37 -5.51
C ILE A 122 -7.30 1.10 -5.77
N LEU A 123 -6.33 2.00 -5.59
CA LEU A 123 -6.49 3.43 -5.81
C LEU A 123 -6.60 3.81 -7.30
N GLY A 124 -6.35 2.87 -8.21
CA GLY A 124 -6.29 3.14 -9.66
C GLY A 124 -5.07 3.98 -10.04
N VAL A 125 -4.04 3.99 -9.20
CA VAL A 125 -2.75 4.60 -9.50
C VAL A 125 -1.98 3.58 -10.35
N ASP A 126 -1.88 3.83 -11.65
CA ASP A 126 -1.06 3.01 -12.54
C ASP A 126 0.43 3.34 -12.36
N THR A 127 0.97 3.01 -11.19
CA THR A 127 2.38 3.25 -10.88
C THR A 127 3.28 2.45 -11.81
N THR A 128 2.87 1.23 -12.19
CA THR A 128 3.65 0.40 -13.12
C THR A 128 3.69 1.03 -14.50
N GLY A 129 2.56 1.45 -15.08
CA GLY A 129 2.52 2.12 -16.38
C GLY A 129 3.21 3.50 -16.36
N PHE A 130 3.08 4.24 -15.26
CA PHE A 130 3.82 5.47 -15.03
C PHE A 130 5.33 5.22 -14.98
N LEU A 131 5.81 4.27 -14.17
CA LEU A 131 7.23 3.93 -14.05
C LEU A 131 7.78 3.33 -15.36
N GLN A 132 7.00 2.54 -16.10
CA GLN A 132 7.36 2.08 -17.44
C GLN A 132 7.42 3.24 -18.45
N GLY A 133 6.57 4.25 -18.30
CA GLY A 133 6.64 5.50 -19.05
C GLY A 133 7.92 6.29 -18.72
N VAL A 134 8.22 6.46 -17.44
CA VAL A 134 9.44 7.12 -16.95
C VAL A 134 10.69 6.38 -17.44
N GLN A 135 10.75 5.05 -17.31
CA GLN A 135 11.89 4.25 -17.77
C GLN A 135 12.12 4.41 -19.29
N ARG A 136 11.06 4.33 -20.10
CA ARG A 136 11.18 4.57 -21.55
C ARG A 136 11.69 5.96 -21.88
N LEU A 137 11.22 6.99 -21.18
CA LEU A 137 11.71 8.35 -21.37
C LEU A 137 13.20 8.49 -21.01
N LEU A 138 13.64 7.85 -19.92
CA LEU A 138 15.05 7.83 -19.54
C LEU A 138 15.90 7.15 -20.62
N ASP A 139 15.46 6.00 -21.13
CA ASP A 139 16.16 5.24 -22.18
C ASP A 139 16.23 6.03 -23.51
N GLU A 140 15.12 6.62 -23.96
CA GLU A 140 15.03 7.42 -25.19
C GLU A 140 15.87 8.69 -25.12
N ALA A 141 15.89 9.35 -23.96
CA ALA A 141 16.68 10.54 -23.73
C ALA A 141 18.15 10.23 -23.39
N THR A 142 18.54 8.95 -23.35
CA THR A 142 19.89 8.47 -22.97
C THR A 142 20.35 9.03 -21.61
N ILE A 143 19.40 9.12 -20.67
CA ILE A 143 19.61 9.67 -19.34
C ILE A 143 20.13 8.57 -18.42
N GLU A 144 21.33 8.77 -17.87
CA GLU A 144 21.89 7.88 -16.86
C GLU A 144 21.30 8.20 -15.47
N ALA A 145 20.71 7.20 -14.83
CA ALA A 145 20.19 7.29 -13.46
C ALA A 145 21.06 6.43 -12.54
N VAL A 146 21.52 7.01 -11.43
CA VAL A 146 22.39 6.33 -10.46
C VAL A 146 21.70 6.29 -9.11
N SER A 147 21.76 5.13 -8.46
CA SER A 147 21.21 4.93 -7.11
C SER A 147 22.29 5.11 -6.05
N PHE A 148 21.97 5.88 -5.01
CA PHE A 148 22.82 6.12 -3.86
C PHE A 148 22.12 5.59 -2.60
N HIS A 149 22.86 4.82 -1.80
CA HIS A 149 22.37 4.30 -0.54
C HIS A 149 22.07 5.46 0.42
N GLY A 150 20.88 5.48 1.04
CA GLY A 150 20.44 6.55 1.94
C GLY A 150 20.00 7.85 1.27
N ALA A 151 20.16 8.02 -0.05
CA ALA A 151 19.74 9.23 -0.78
C ALA A 151 18.78 8.95 -1.95
N GLY A 152 18.70 7.71 -2.45
CA GLY A 152 17.79 7.35 -3.55
C GLY A 152 18.40 7.52 -4.95
N VAL A 153 17.54 7.72 -5.95
CA VAL A 153 17.93 7.75 -7.37
C VAL A 153 18.12 9.18 -7.86
N TYR A 154 19.28 9.46 -8.47
CA TYR A 154 19.60 10.76 -9.05
C TYR A 154 19.94 10.64 -10.53
N VAL A 155 19.48 11.64 -11.26
CA VAL A 155 19.74 11.82 -12.69
C VAL A 155 20.78 12.92 -12.94
N ILE A 156 20.79 13.96 -12.08
CA ILE A 156 21.76 15.07 -12.06
C ILE A 156 21.84 15.63 -10.64
N CYS A 157 22.84 16.47 -10.36
CA CYS A 157 22.84 17.29 -9.16
C CYS A 157 21.66 18.27 -9.19
N PRO A 158 20.77 18.29 -8.17
CA PRO A 158 19.62 19.19 -8.17
C PRO A 158 20.00 20.66 -7.97
N ASN A 159 21.19 20.94 -7.43
CA ASN A 159 21.65 22.30 -7.17
C ASN A 159 22.32 22.96 -8.39
N CYS A 160 23.26 22.27 -9.05
CA CYS A 160 24.03 22.86 -10.16
C CYS A 160 23.86 22.15 -11.52
N GLY A 161 23.11 21.05 -11.58
CA GLY A 161 22.89 20.29 -12.82
C GLY A 161 24.07 19.44 -13.27
N ALA A 162 25.11 19.26 -12.44
CA ALA A 162 26.23 18.39 -12.75
C ALA A 162 25.76 16.94 -13.05
N PRO A 163 26.37 16.23 -14.02
CA PRO A 163 25.94 14.89 -14.42
C PRO A 163 26.22 13.85 -13.33
N PRO A 164 25.66 12.63 -13.43
CA PRO A 164 25.84 11.57 -12.44
C PRO A 164 27.30 11.24 -12.11
N ALA A 165 28.19 11.33 -13.09
CA ALA A 165 29.64 11.14 -12.90
C ALA A 165 30.29 12.13 -11.92
N LYS A 166 29.57 13.19 -11.50
CA LYS A 166 29.99 14.17 -10.49
C LYS A 166 29.30 13.97 -9.14
N LEU A 167 28.42 12.98 -9.03
CA LEU A 167 27.74 12.59 -7.80
C LEU A 167 28.46 11.39 -7.18
N GLU A 168 28.69 11.45 -5.87
CA GLU A 168 29.37 10.40 -5.11
C GLU A 168 28.58 10.00 -3.88
N GLN A 169 28.65 8.72 -3.52
CA GLN A 169 28.18 8.23 -2.24
C GLN A 169 29.09 8.77 -1.12
N TRP A 170 28.49 9.29 -0.06
CA TRP A 170 29.15 9.50 1.21
C TRP A 170 28.47 8.67 2.31
N GLY A 171 29.22 8.43 3.39
CA GLY A 171 28.71 7.79 4.59
C GLY A 171 29.47 8.26 5.82
N ALA A 172 28.78 8.31 6.95
CA ALA A 172 29.33 8.69 8.25
C ALA A 172 28.71 7.81 9.35
N THR A 173 29.45 7.58 10.43
CA THR A 173 28.95 6.84 11.59
C THR A 173 29.12 7.69 12.84
N ASP A 174 28.05 7.88 13.60
CA ASP A 174 28.11 8.44 14.95
C ASP A 174 28.32 7.28 15.94
N TYR A 175 29.55 7.09 16.39
CA TYR A 175 29.91 5.98 17.29
C TYR A 175 29.37 6.15 18.71
N ASP A 176 29.02 7.37 19.12
CA ASP A 176 28.49 7.64 20.46
C ASP A 176 27.00 7.28 20.54
N ARG A 177 26.27 7.43 19.43
CA ARG A 177 24.84 7.10 19.31
C ARG A 177 24.57 5.75 18.66
N GLY A 178 25.52 5.22 17.90
CA GLY A 178 25.35 3.99 17.12
C GLY A 178 24.62 4.21 15.79
N ASP A 179 24.47 5.46 15.35
CA ASP A 179 23.70 5.82 14.16
C ASP A 179 24.62 5.80 12.92
N HIS A 180 24.10 5.28 11.81
CA HIS A 180 24.78 5.30 10.52
C HIS A 180 24.09 6.31 9.60
N TYR A 181 24.87 7.08 8.87
CA TYR A 181 24.39 8.08 7.93
C TYR A 181 24.96 7.78 6.55
N ALA A 182 24.15 7.96 5.52
CA ALA A 182 24.58 7.83 4.15
C ALA A 182 23.85 8.83 3.26
N GLY A 183 24.52 9.23 2.19
CA GLY A 183 23.93 10.15 1.25
C GLY A 183 24.71 10.32 -0.05
N VAL A 184 24.28 11.31 -0.82
CA VAL A 184 24.93 11.73 -2.05
C VAL A 184 25.55 13.10 -1.86
N ARG A 185 26.69 13.33 -2.50
CA ARG A 185 27.31 14.65 -2.61
C ARG A 185 27.67 14.96 -4.05
N CYS A 186 27.56 16.23 -4.42
CA CYS A 186 28.05 16.74 -5.68
C CYS A 186 29.47 17.27 -5.53
N THR A 187 30.41 16.69 -6.28
CA THR A 187 31.82 17.10 -6.27
C THR A 187 32.07 18.46 -6.91
N GLU A 188 31.09 19.00 -7.64
CA GLU A 188 31.22 20.27 -8.38
C GLU A 188 30.75 21.47 -7.55
N CYS A 189 29.53 21.41 -7.00
CA CYS A 189 28.97 22.50 -6.19
C CYS A 189 28.99 22.25 -4.68
N ARG A 190 29.47 21.07 -4.24
CA ARG A 190 29.51 20.63 -2.83
C ARG A 190 28.14 20.58 -2.14
N TRP A 191 27.08 20.49 -2.93
CA TRP A 191 25.76 20.15 -2.41
C TRP A 191 25.77 18.71 -1.87
N GLU A 192 25.13 18.49 -0.72
CA GLU A 192 25.03 17.18 -0.08
C GLU A 192 23.59 16.97 0.39
N GLU A 193 23.11 15.74 0.24
CA GLU A 193 21.83 15.26 0.79
C GLU A 193 22.03 13.84 1.32
N GLY A 194 21.38 13.51 2.42
CA GLY A 194 21.48 12.21 3.07
C GLY A 194 20.81 12.21 4.43
N GLY A 195 20.75 11.04 5.04
CA GLY A 195 20.07 10.83 6.32
C GLY A 195 20.60 9.59 7.03
N GLU A 196 19.97 9.30 8.17
CA GLU A 196 20.22 8.08 8.92
C GLU A 196 19.73 6.85 8.12
N VAL A 197 20.52 5.77 8.11
CA VAL A 197 20.29 4.53 7.33
C VAL A 197 20.39 3.28 8.18
#